data_AF-A0A645F8B0-F1
#
_entry.id   AF-A0A645F8B0-F1
#
_cell.length_a   1.000
_cell.length_b   1.000
_cell.length_c   1.000
_cell.angle_alpha   90.00
_cell.angle_beta   90.00
_cell.angle_gamma   90.00
#
_symmetry.space_group_name_H-M   'P 1'
#
loop_
_entity.id
_entity.type
_entity.pdbx_description
1 polymer ?
#
loop_
_entity_poly.entity_id
_entity_poly.type
_entity_poly.pdbx_seq_one_letter_code
_entity_poly.pdbx_strand_id
1 'polypeptide(L)' 'MQAGDLIILDKAVNSYVDVNVDGEKWFEGTWGTKKNKGVIKIKNIIR' A
#
# COMPACT_ATOMS: atom_id res chain seq x y z
N MET A 1 6.77 1.87 10.88
CA MET A 1 6.88 0.57 10.20
C MET A 1 7.68 -0.40 11.00
N GLN A 2 7.00 -1.43 11.48
CA GLN A 2 7.61 -2.58 12.14
C GLN A 2 7.04 -3.88 11.56
N ALA A 3 7.74 -4.99 11.80
CA ALA A 3 7.24 -6.30 11.43
C ALA A 3 5.97 -6.61 12.23
N GLY A 4 4.88 -6.98 11.55
CA GLY A 4 3.59 -7.28 12.17
C GLY A 4 2.47 -6.30 11.81
N ASP A 5 2.80 -5.12 11.29
CA ASP A 5 1.81 -4.13 10.88
C ASP A 5 1.00 -4.61 9.65
N LEU A 6 -0.32 -4.41 9.67
CA LEU A 6 -1.23 -4.84 8.61
C LEU A 6 -1.62 -3.69 7.70
N ILE A 7 -1.57 -3.94 6.39
CA ILE A 7 -2.00 -2.98 5.35
C ILE A 7 -3.27 -3.53 4.70
N ILE A 8 -4.38 -2.80 4.84
CA ILE A 8 -5.66 -3.15 4.21
C ILE A 8 -5.73 -2.47 2.83
N LEU A 9 -6.00 -3.25 1.79
CA LEU A 9 -6.25 -2.76 0.43
C LEU A 9 -7.73 -2.94 0.12
N ASP A 10 -8.54 -1.93 0.43
CA ASP A 10 -10.01 -1.93 0.25
C ASP A 10 -10.45 -1.47 -1.15
N LYS A 11 -9.50 -1.16 -2.05
CA LYS A 11 -9.76 -0.65 -3.39
C LYS A 11 -9.56 -1.70 -4.49
N ALA A 12 -10.19 -1.47 -5.63
CA ALA A 12 -10.05 -2.31 -6.82
C ALA A 12 -8.58 -2.38 -7.31
N VAL A 13 -8.22 -3.50 -7.96
CA VAL A 13 -6.90 -3.69 -8.60
C VAL A 13 -6.58 -2.50 -9.50
N ASN A 14 -5.33 -2.00 -9.46
CA ASN A 14 -4.83 -0.82 -10.16
C ASN A 14 -5.33 0.53 -9.62
N SER A 15 -6.04 0.54 -8.48
CA SER A 15 -6.41 1.79 -7.82
C SER A 15 -5.22 2.39 -7.07
N TYR A 16 -5.26 3.72 -6.96
CA TYR A 16 -4.36 4.46 -6.09
C TYR A 16 -4.72 4.23 -4.62
N VAL A 17 -3.71 3.88 -3.82
CA VAL A 17 -3.84 3.54 -2.41
C VAL A 17 -2.97 4.46 -1.56
N ASP A 18 -3.57 4.91 -0.46
CA ASP A 18 -2.87 5.58 0.64
C ASP A 18 -2.68 4.54 1.74
N VAL A 19 -1.43 4.18 2.00
CA VAL A 19 -1.13 3.21 3.05
C VAL A 19 -0.91 3.97 4.36
N ASN A 20 -1.86 3.79 5.27
CA ASN A 20 -1.80 4.28 6.63
C ASN A 20 -1.61 3.09 7.56
N VAL A 21 -0.70 3.22 8.51
CA VAL A 21 -0.55 2.27 9.62
C VAL A 21 -0.65 3.06 10.91
N ASP A 22 -1.48 2.58 11.82
CA ASP A 22 -1.79 3.26 13.10
C ASP A 22 -2.24 4.72 12.93
N GLY A 23 -2.95 5.00 11.83
CA GLY A 23 -3.43 6.35 11.51
C GLY A 23 -2.38 7.29 10.91
N GLU A 24 -1.14 6.83 10.76
CA GLU A 24 -0.06 7.61 10.13
C GLU A 24 0.14 7.19 8.67
N LYS A 25 0.17 8.18 7.78
CA LYS A 25 0.38 7.94 6.34
C LYS A 25 1.86 7.67 6.08
N TRP A 26 2.17 6.51 5.52
CA TRP A 26 3.57 6.13 5.28
C TRP A 26 3.98 6.26 3.82
N PHE A 27 3.15 5.81 2.88
CA PHE A 27 3.45 5.91 1.47
C PHE A 27 2.19 5.90 0.61
N GLU A 28 2.37 6.46 -0.57
CA GLU A 28 1.38 6.52 -1.62
C GLU A 28 1.78 5.60 -2.75
N GLY A 29 0.82 4.88 -3.34
CA GLY A 29 1.14 3.98 -4.43
C GLY A 29 -0.06 3.50 -5.22
N THR A 30 0.21 2.56 -6.11
CA THR A 30 -0.84 1.86 -6.86
C THR A 30 -0.78 0.39 -6.49
N TRP A 31 -1.88 -0.13 -5.95
CA TRP A 31 -2.00 -1.56 -5.71
C TRP A 31 -2.31 -2.28 -7.02
N GLY A 32 -1.78 -3.48 -7.20
CA GLY A 32 -2.05 -4.29 -8.37
C GLY A 32 -1.62 -5.74 -8.18
N THR A 33 -1.62 -6.48 -9.27
CA THR A 33 -1.20 -7.89 -9.28
C THR A 33 -0.06 -8.10 -10.26
N LYS A 34 1.00 -8.80 -9.86
CA LYS A 34 2.11 -9.21 -10.74
C LYS A 34 2.46 -10.67 -10.49
N LYS A 35 2.41 -11.51 -11.52
CA LYS A 35 2.71 -12.96 -11.43
C LYS A 35 1.92 -13.65 -10.29
N ASN A 36 0.61 -13.43 -10.21
CA ASN A 36 -0.29 -13.94 -9.17
C ASN A 36 0.05 -13.49 -7.73
N LYS A 37 0.82 -12.41 -7.57
CA LYS A 37 1.11 -11.79 -6.27
C LYS A 37 0.48 -10.40 -6.20
N GLY A 38 -0.12 -10.06 -5.07
CA GLY A 38 -0.47 -8.68 -4.77
C GLY A 38 0.81 -7.85 -4.62
N VAL A 39 0.85 -6.69 -5.27
CA VAL A 39 1.99 -5.76 -5.23
C VAL A 39 1.48 -4.35 -5.04
N ILE A 40 2.29 -3.51 -4.40
CA ILE A 40 2.06 -2.07 -4.39
C ILE A 40 3.26 -1.41 -5.06
N LYS A 41 2.99 -0.67 -6.13
CA LYS A 41 3.99 0.20 -6.75
C LYS A 41 4.02 1.51 -5.97
N ILE A 42 5.04 1.66 -5.13
CA ILE A 42 5.28 2.87 -4.35
C ILE A 42 5.57 4.03 -5.31
N LYS A 43 4.87 5.16 -5.10
CA LYS A 43 5.05 6.40 -5.86
C LYS A 43 5.77 7.45 -5.03
N ASN A 44 5.31 7.69 -3.80
CA ASN A 44 5.92 8.63 -2.85
C ASN A 44 6.05 7.96 -1.48
N ILE A 45 7.18 8.18 -0.81
CA ILE A 45 7.39 7.78 0.58
C ILE A 45 7.26 9.05 1.43
N ILE A 46 6.38 9.03 2.43
CA ILE A 46 6.17 10.13 3.36
C ILE A 46 6.95 9.76 4.62
N ARG A 47 8.07 10.44 4.85
CA ARG A 47 8.94 10.26 6.00
C ARG A 47 9.39 11.61 6.51
#